data_AF-A0A3S1N318-F1
#
_entry.id   AF-A0A3S1N318-F1
#
_cell.length_a   1.000
_cell.length_b   1.000
_cell.length_c   1.000
_cell.angle_alpha   90.00
_cell.angle_beta   90.00
_cell.angle_gamma   90.00
#
_symmetry.space_group_name_H-M   'P 1'
#
loop_
_entity.id
_entity.type
_entity.pdbx_description
1 polymer ?
#
loop_
_entity_poly.entity_id
_entity_poly.type
_entity_poly.pdbx_seq_one_letter_code
_entity_poly.pdbx_strand_id
1 'polypeptide(L)'
;MDIHSKAEIYRLLRDYADRGNLVIILCTEALEVYEAADRVHVIANGRVSPGLAVADYDHVEQLATDITRLEYESRAAMPKAG
;
A
#
# COMPACT_ATOMS: atom_id res chain seq x y z
N MET A 1 12.81 6.98 -11.38
CA MET A 1 13.66 5.81 -11.09
C MET A 1 13.39 4.80 -12.19
N ASP A 2 14.40 4.12 -12.72
CA ASP A 2 14.18 3.10 -13.75
C ASP A 2 13.36 1.92 -13.18
N ILE A 3 12.44 1.38 -13.98
CA ILE A 3 11.52 0.29 -13.58
C ILE A 3 12.33 -0.93 -13.13
N HIS A 4 13.45 -1.19 -13.81
CA HIS A 4 14.33 -2.31 -13.50
C HIS A 4 15.00 -2.18 -12.12
N SER A 5 15.43 -0.96 -11.77
CA SER A 5 16.08 -0.72 -10.46
C SER A 5 15.10 -0.82 -9.29
N LYS A 6 13.83 -0.43 -9.45
CA LYS A 6 12.81 -0.58 -8.41
C LYS A 6 12.50 -2.06 -8.13
N ALA A 7 12.34 -2.86 -9.18
CA ALA A 7 12.06 -4.28 -9.05
C ALA A 7 13.16 -5.02 -8.26
N GLU A 8 14.43 -4.69 -8.49
CA GLU A 8 15.55 -5.27 -7.75
C GLU A 8 15.52 -4.88 -6.26
N ILE A 9 15.22 -3.62 -5.96
CA ILE A 9 15.06 -3.15 -4.57
C ILE A 9 13.93 -3.90 -3.87
N TYR A 10 12.75 -4.02 -4.50
CA TYR A 10 11.64 -4.76 -3.90
C TYR A 10 11.99 -6.22 -3.66
N ARG A 11 12.67 -6.87 -4.61
CA ARG A 11 13.15 -8.24 -4.42
C ARG A 11 14.06 -8.37 -3.19
N LEU A 12 15.03 -7.48 -3.04
CA LEU A 12 15.93 -7.48 -1.87
C LEU A 12 15.16 -7.24 -0.56
N LEU A 13 14.15 -6.36 -0.57
CA LEU A 13 13.29 -6.13 0.59
C LEU A 13 12.42 -7.36 0.93
N ARG A 14 11.91 -8.10 -0.06
CA ARG A 14 11.20 -9.36 0.18
C ARG A 14 12.12 -10.44 0.71
N ASP A 15 13.29 -10.63 0.10
CA ASP A 15 14.31 -11.55 0.60
C ASP A 15 14.71 -11.25 2.06
N TYR A 16 14.70 -9.98 2.46
CA TYR A 16 14.96 -9.58 3.83
C TYR A 16 13.77 -9.88 4.76
N ALA A 17 12.54 -9.61 4.31
CA ALA A 17 11.31 -9.91 5.04
C ALA A 17 11.12 -11.42 5.25
N ASP A 18 11.37 -12.23 4.23
CA ASP A 18 11.24 -13.70 4.25
C ASP A 18 12.19 -14.37 5.27
N ARG A 19 13.23 -13.66 5.70
CA ARG A 19 14.13 -14.09 6.80
C ARG A 19 13.56 -13.81 8.19
N GLY A 20 12.28 -13.41 8.29
CA GLY A 20 11.59 -13.09 9.53
C GLY A 20 11.73 -11.63 10.00
N ASN A 21 12.20 -10.74 9.13
CA ASN A 21 12.32 -9.31 9.46
C ASN A 21 11.06 -8.53 9.04
N LEU A 22 10.83 -7.36 9.64
CA LEU A 22 9.77 -6.44 9.24
C LEU A 22 10.32 -5.39 8.27
N VAL A 23 9.62 -5.18 7.16
CA VAL A 23 9.85 -4.07 6.22
C VAL A 23 8.61 -3.19 6.15
N ILE A 24 8.80 -1.88 6.25
CA ILE A 24 7.75 -0.89 6.00
C ILE A 24 8.17 -0.07 4.78
N ILE A 25 7.31 -0.04 3.77
CA ILE A 25 7.53 0.71 2.53
C ILE A 25 6.48 1.82 2.47
N LEU A 26 6.93 3.07 2.28
CA LEU A 26 6.06 4.16 1.90
C LEU A 26 5.98 4.19 0.37
N CYS A 27 4.80 3.93 -0.17
CA CYS A 27 4.57 3.92 -1.61
C CYS A 27 3.17 4.48 -1.92
N THR A 28 3.04 5.13 -3.08
CA THR A 28 1.80 5.72 -3.59
C THR A 28 1.35 5.09 -4.91
N GLU A 29 2.07 4.09 -5.41
CA GLU A 29 1.80 3.41 -6.68
C GLU A 29 1.20 2.04 -6.38
N ALA A 30 -0.06 1.81 -6.80
CA ALA A 30 -0.80 0.59 -6.46
C ALA A 30 -0.12 -0.70 -6.97
N LEU A 31 0.49 -0.64 -8.16
CA LEU A 31 1.22 -1.79 -8.72
C LEU A 31 2.42 -2.19 -7.86
N GLU A 32 3.16 -1.21 -7.34
CA GLU A 32 4.35 -1.49 -6.53
C GLU A 32 3.99 -2.14 -5.20
N VAL A 33 2.93 -1.66 -4.53
CA VAL A 33 2.46 -2.31 -3.30
C VAL A 33 1.83 -3.67 -3.56
N TYR A 34 1.18 -3.85 -4.71
CA TYR A 34 0.63 -5.13 -5.13
C TYR A 34 1.74 -6.19 -5.35
N GLU A 35 2.89 -5.78 -5.90
CA GLU A 35 4.02 -6.68 -6.14
C GLU A 35 4.88 -6.92 -4.89
N ALA A 36 4.96 -5.94 -3.97
CA ALA A 36 5.98 -5.93 -2.92
C ALA A 36 5.46 -6.00 -1.48
N ALA A 37 4.15 -6.00 -1.22
CA ALA A 37 3.63 -5.98 0.15
C ALA A 37 2.71 -7.17 0.46
N ASP A 38 2.73 -7.62 1.72
CA ASP A 38 1.72 -8.56 2.25
C ASP A 38 0.43 -7.82 2.63
N ARG A 39 0.59 -6.60 3.16
CA ARG A 39 -0.48 -5.77 3.69
C ARG A 39 -0.28 -4.31 3.34
N VAL A 40 -1.39 -3.62 3.07
CA VAL A 40 -1.42 -2.18 2.74
C VAL A 40 -2.26 -1.43 3.75
N HIS A 41 -1.74 -0.31 4.23
CA HIS A 41 -2.49 0.68 5.01
C HIS A 41 -2.50 2.01 4.26
N VAL A 42 -3.67 2.65 4.21
CA VAL A 42 -3.83 3.97 3.62
C VAL A 42 -3.71 5.02 4.71
N ILE A 43 -2.83 5.99 4.49
CA ILE A 43 -2.67 7.15 5.36
C ILE A 43 -3.31 8.36 4.69
N ALA A 44 -4.39 8.88 5.28
CA ALA A 44 -5.10 10.05 4.78
C ALA A 44 -5.61 10.91 5.93
N ASN A 45 -5.44 12.23 5.84
CA ASN A 45 -5.89 13.21 6.85
C ASN A 45 -5.43 12.87 8.29
N GLY A 46 -4.18 12.44 8.43
CA GLY A 46 -3.60 12.08 9.74
C GLY A 46 -4.18 10.79 10.35
N ARG A 47 -4.94 10.00 9.58
CA ARG A 47 -5.52 8.72 10.00
C ARG A 47 -4.93 7.56 9.20
N VAL A 48 -4.84 6.41 9.83
CA VAL A 48 -4.42 5.14 9.21
C VAL A 48 -5.66 4.26 9.05
N SER A 49 -5.86 3.70 7.86
CA SER A 49 -6.97 2.79 7.58
C SER A 49 -6.78 1.42 8.24
N PRO A 50 -7.84 0.61 8.34
CA PRO A 50 -7.68 -0.84 8.45
C PRO A 50 -6.75 -1.38 7.36
N GLY A 51 -6.04 -2.47 7.66
CA GLY A 51 -5.10 -3.07 6.72
C GLY A 51 -5.81 -3.94 5.69
N LEU A 52 -5.49 -3.73 4.42
CA LEU A 52 -5.85 -4.61 3.30
C LEU A 52 -4.81 -5.72 3.18
N ALA A 53 -5.21 -6.98 3.06
CA ALA A 53 -4.26 -8.05 2.73
C ALA A 53 -4.16 -8.16 1.21
N VAL A 54 -2.94 -8.05 0.66
CA VAL A 54 -2.75 -8.06 -0.79
C VAL A 54 -3.17 -9.40 -1.41
N ALA A 55 -3.02 -10.49 -0.65
CA ALA A 55 -3.43 -11.84 -1.05
C ALA A 55 -4.95 -12.00 -1.25
N ASP A 56 -5.78 -11.05 -0.81
CA ASP A 56 -7.24 -11.09 -1.03
C ASP A 56 -7.66 -10.57 -2.42
N TYR A 57 -6.71 -10.11 -3.23
CA TYR A 57 -6.95 -9.49 -4.53
C TYR A 57 -6.32 -10.30 -5.67
N ASP A 58 -7.13 -10.64 -6.67
CA ASP A 58 -6.63 -11.34 -7.88
C ASP A 58 -5.96 -10.38 -8.87
N HIS A 59 -6.32 -9.09 -8.80
CA HIS A 59 -5.91 -8.06 -9.75
C HIS A 59 -5.61 -6.72 -9.06
N VAL A 60 -4.58 -6.02 -9.55
CA VAL A 60 -4.13 -4.73 -8.99
C VAL A 60 -5.22 -3.66 -8.99
N GLU A 61 -6.14 -3.70 -9.95
CA GLU A 61 -7.24 -2.75 -10.09
C GLU A 61 -8.23 -2.84 -8.92
N GLN A 62 -8.42 -4.03 -8.35
CA GLN A 62 -9.29 -4.24 -7.19
C GLN A 62 -8.67 -3.59 -5.94
N LEU A 63 -7.37 -3.84 -5.72
CA LEU A 63 -6.60 -3.21 -4.64
C LEU A 63 -6.58 -1.68 -4.81
N ALA A 64 -6.31 -1.17 -6.01
CA ALA A 64 -6.30 0.25 -6.30
C ALA A 64 -7.68 0.91 -6.00
N THR A 65 -8.77 0.21 -6.33
CA THR A 65 -10.13 0.67 -6.04
C THR A 65 -10.36 0.79 -4.54
N ASP A 66 -9.95 -0.21 -3.74
CA ASP A 66 -10.10 -0.16 -2.29
C ASP A 66 -9.19 0.88 -1.62
N ILE A 67 -7.95 1.05 -2.10
CA ILE A 67 -7.07 2.14 -1.66
C ILE A 67 -7.78 3.49 -1.87
N THR A 68 -8.29 3.73 -3.08
CA THR A 68 -9.01 4.97 -3.43
C THR A 68 -10.24 5.18 -2.54
N ARG A 69 -11.00 4.11 -2.28
CA ARG A 69 -12.17 4.15 -1.40
C ARG A 69 -11.79 4.56 0.02
N LEU A 70 -10.74 3.96 0.59
CA LEU A 70 -10.26 4.28 1.94
C LEU A 70 -9.75 5.73 2.05
N GLU A 71 -9.09 6.25 1.01
CA GLU A 71 -8.68 7.65 0.94
C GLU A 71 -9.89 8.60 0.97
N TYR A 72 -10.93 8.28 0.18
CA TYR A 72 -12.15 9.08 0.11
C TYR A 72 -12.94 9.06 1.42
N GLU A 73 -13.13 7.88 2.02
CA GLU A 73 -13.81 7.71 3.30
C GLU A 73 -13.11 8.53 4.41
N SER A 74 -11.77 8.53 4.43
CA SER A 74 -11.00 9.36 5.36
C SER A 74 -11.24 10.86 5.15
N ARG A 75 -11.37 11.31 3.89
CA ARG A 75 -11.66 12.72 3.55
C ARG A 75 -13.09 13.12 3.91
N ALA A 76 -14.06 12.25 3.64
CA ALA A 76 -15.47 12.48 3.96
C ALA A 76 -15.72 12.54 5.48
N ALA A 77 -14.96 11.78 6.27
CA ALA A 77 -15.03 11.79 7.73
C ALA A 77 -14.40 13.03 8.39
N MET A 78 -13.78 13.93 7.61
CA MET A 78 -13.18 15.15 8.14
C MET A 78 -14.27 16.18 8.47
N PRO A 79 -14.33 16.73 9.70
CA PRO A 79 -15.27 17.79 10.01
C PRO A 79 -15.00 18.99 9.10
N LYS A 80 -16.05 19.51 8.45
CA LYS A 80 -15.95 20.74 7.65
C LYS A 80 -15.44 21.84 8.58
N ALA A 81 -14.31 22.46 8.24
CA ALA A 81 -13.78 23.60 8.98
C ALA A 81 -14.86 24.69 9.00
N GLY A 82 -15.32 25.04 10.21
CA GLY A 82 -16.17 26.19 10.47
C GLY A 82 -15.36 27.47 10.58
#